data_AF-A0A2S8AE96-F1
#
_entry.id   AF-A0A2S8AE96-F1
#
_cell.length_a   1.000
_cell.length_b   1.000
_cell.length_c   1.000
_cell.angle_alpha   90.00
_cell.angle_beta   90.00
_cell.angle_gamma   90.00
#
_symmetry.space_group_name_H-M   'P 1'
#
loop_
_entity.id
_entity.type
_entity.pdbx_description
1 polymer ?
#
loop_
_entity_poly.entity_id
_entity_poly.type
_entity_poly.pdbx_seq_one_letter_code
_entity_poly.pdbx_strand_id
1 'polypeptide(L)'
;MVTRNAPEQEKGEGKEKCFCNRDFEEKDVRQFVKLLKGSETIWEGQALKGGKRAECNISDKSFTILTKELNNALKKYKINTCAQKMHFLAQICEETGTFALSEETKSQYASSISIYKGRGILQLTGVRKNGEEKYNTPGPYQDYADYKGDQAIVKKPEIVANNVHYCIDSGAWIWSINKKMPTAPSGAVDRWGIETSGKSLNELATYADKYLELISVLLNGRNATTNMPNGWEKRKSNYELLKTAFFKYDLYHRDESKIITSKDIITYHIFSNGKIERHIPKKIKSGYEKKYKYIYHDSTNIEHEICIIDWLEIDKVKREKPNPTSIPSGYISHETFNIKGVNQKHVYKYSDGSIIATGKAGEGEGTINLKFVKSGGKVIIVKMPDPLKYNSGNIKINLSFENTIRKYMGRDHFAALIGALAESGLSLISEGSAMKDGTCFPSVSHTNGESIDSDYFNLINTQKYVNAMANFGITTFYYKPGMKLVKPKKAITFKEDSHHKAHLHCGVKNIAVIEIKE
;
A
#
# COMPACT_ATOMS: atom_id res chain seq x y z
N MET A 1 -42.63 -39.82 33.36
CA MET A 1 -43.02 -39.06 32.15
C MET A 1 -42.82 -37.58 32.42
N VAL A 2 -41.69 -36.99 32.01
CA VAL A 2 -41.63 -35.58 31.58
C VAL A 2 -40.53 -35.52 30.52
N THR A 3 -40.93 -35.09 29.34
CA THR A 3 -40.17 -35.05 28.08
C THR A 3 -39.04 -34.03 28.12
N ARG A 4 -37.88 -34.42 27.58
CA ARG A 4 -36.74 -33.51 27.31
C ARG A 4 -37.09 -32.64 26.10
N ASN A 5 -37.19 -31.34 26.29
CA ASN A 5 -37.18 -30.38 25.19
C ASN A 5 -35.73 -30.20 24.71
N ALA A 6 -35.51 -30.49 23.42
CA ALA A 6 -34.28 -30.17 22.73
C ALA A 6 -34.16 -28.64 22.56
N PRO A 7 -32.95 -28.05 22.65
CA PRO A 7 -32.77 -26.66 22.30
C PRO A 7 -32.87 -26.48 20.79
N GLU A 8 -33.66 -25.48 20.38
CA GLU A 8 -33.80 -25.02 19.01
C GLU A 8 -32.44 -24.70 18.39
N GLN A 9 -32.21 -25.23 17.19
CA GLN A 9 -31.08 -24.86 16.35
C GLN A 9 -31.26 -23.42 15.87
N GLU A 10 -30.43 -22.51 16.37
CA GLU A 10 -30.19 -21.24 15.70
C GLU A 10 -29.66 -21.51 14.28
N LYS A 11 -30.38 -20.99 13.28
CA LYS A 11 -30.05 -21.07 11.87
C LYS A 11 -28.72 -20.37 11.61
N GLY A 12 -27.69 -21.15 11.31
CA GLY A 12 -26.39 -20.63 10.90
C GLY A 12 -26.50 -19.80 9.62
N GLU A 13 -26.05 -18.55 9.69
CA GLU A 13 -25.81 -17.69 8.53
C GLU A 13 -24.79 -18.35 7.59
N GLY A 14 -25.13 -18.42 6.30
CA GLY A 14 -24.32 -19.12 5.30
C GLY A 14 -22.92 -18.50 5.18
N LYS A 15 -21.88 -19.32 5.38
CA LYS A 15 -20.48 -18.93 5.15
C LYS A 15 -20.35 -18.29 3.76
N GLU A 16 -19.97 -17.01 3.70
CA GLU A 16 -19.57 -16.36 2.45
C GLU A 16 -18.49 -17.20 1.77
N LYS A 17 -18.58 -17.30 0.43
CA LYS A 17 -17.67 -18.12 -0.38
C LYS A 17 -16.86 -17.23 -1.31
N CYS A 18 -15.64 -17.68 -1.59
CA CYS A 18 -14.76 -17.17 -2.62
C CYS A 18 -15.48 -16.97 -3.98
N PHE A 19 -15.08 -15.94 -4.74
CA PHE A 19 -15.62 -15.65 -6.08
C PHE A 19 -14.89 -16.35 -7.24
N CYS A 20 -13.87 -17.17 -6.96
CA CYS A 20 -13.21 -17.96 -8.01
C CYS A 20 -14.20 -18.91 -8.66
N ASN A 21 -14.27 -18.88 -9.99
CA ASN A 21 -15.16 -19.70 -10.81
C ASN A 21 -16.66 -19.57 -10.47
N ARG A 22 -17.04 -18.54 -9.71
CA ARG A 22 -18.42 -18.25 -9.30
C ARG A 22 -18.97 -17.07 -10.09
N ASP A 23 -20.14 -17.22 -10.69
CA ASP A 23 -20.85 -16.10 -11.31
C ASP A 23 -21.32 -15.11 -10.23
N PHE A 24 -21.34 -13.82 -10.54
CA PHE A 24 -21.91 -12.80 -9.66
C PHE A 24 -23.42 -12.92 -9.63
N GLU A 25 -24.02 -12.80 -8.45
CA GLU A 25 -25.43 -12.50 -8.31
C GLU A 25 -25.66 -10.98 -8.43
N GLU A 26 -26.90 -10.56 -8.71
CA GLU A 26 -27.21 -9.12 -8.83
C GLU A 26 -26.84 -8.35 -7.55
N LYS A 27 -27.04 -8.97 -6.38
CA LYS A 27 -26.66 -8.40 -5.09
C LYS A 27 -25.15 -8.15 -4.97
N ASP A 28 -24.33 -9.02 -5.57
CA ASP A 28 -22.87 -8.89 -5.54
C ASP A 28 -22.45 -7.67 -6.38
N VAL A 29 -23.09 -7.47 -7.54
CA VAL A 29 -22.83 -6.31 -8.41
C VAL A 29 -23.25 -5.00 -7.75
N ARG A 30 -24.42 -4.96 -7.13
CA ARG A 30 -24.88 -3.81 -6.34
C ARG A 30 -23.92 -3.49 -5.20
N GLN A 31 -23.46 -4.50 -4.48
CA GLN A 31 -22.56 -4.35 -3.33
C GLN A 31 -21.23 -3.70 -3.74
N PHE A 32 -20.56 -4.18 -4.79
CA PHE A 32 -19.28 -3.58 -5.17
C PHE A 32 -19.45 -2.18 -5.78
N VAL A 33 -20.55 -1.93 -6.53
CA VAL A 33 -20.84 -0.58 -7.05
C VAL A 33 -21.03 0.39 -5.89
N LYS A 34 -21.83 0.03 -4.88
CA LYS A 34 -22.01 0.82 -3.66
C LYS A 34 -20.70 1.03 -2.91
N LEU A 35 -19.87 0.00 -2.80
CA LEU A 35 -18.56 0.07 -2.13
C LEU A 35 -17.64 1.12 -2.78
N LEU A 36 -17.60 1.17 -4.11
CA LEU A 36 -16.66 2.03 -4.84
C LEU A 36 -17.18 3.45 -5.10
N LYS A 37 -18.50 3.60 -5.20
CA LYS A 37 -19.18 4.84 -5.58
C LYS A 37 -19.92 5.53 -4.42
N GLY A 38 -20.37 4.77 -3.43
CA GLY A 38 -21.23 5.24 -2.34
C GLY A 38 -22.74 5.14 -2.63
N SER A 39 -23.15 4.74 -3.84
CA SER A 39 -24.55 4.56 -4.22
C SER A 39 -24.75 3.33 -5.10
N GLU A 40 -25.98 2.80 -5.15
CA GLU A 40 -26.37 1.69 -6.03
C GLU A 40 -26.98 2.23 -7.33
N THR A 41 -26.20 3.03 -8.07
CA THR A 41 -26.67 3.67 -9.31
C THR A 41 -25.67 3.47 -10.44
N ILE A 42 -26.17 2.98 -11.58
CA ILE A 42 -25.42 2.73 -12.81
C ILE A 42 -26.08 3.46 -13.98
N TRP A 43 -25.30 3.75 -15.02
CA TRP A 43 -25.68 4.38 -16.27
C TRP A 43 -26.46 5.69 -16.11
N GLU A 44 -26.18 6.40 -15.02
CA GLU A 44 -26.77 7.68 -14.65
C GLU A 44 -26.16 8.88 -15.39
N GLY A 45 -25.11 8.65 -16.18
CA GLY A 45 -24.45 9.71 -16.91
C GLY A 45 -23.47 10.54 -16.07
N GLN A 46 -22.83 11.55 -16.67
CA GLN A 46 -21.84 12.39 -15.97
C GLN A 46 -22.52 13.59 -15.32
N ALA A 47 -22.22 13.88 -14.05
CA ALA A 47 -22.63 15.14 -13.44
C ALA A 47 -21.93 16.34 -14.11
N LEU A 48 -22.71 17.35 -14.50
CA LEU A 48 -22.25 18.61 -15.08
C LEU A 48 -22.46 19.77 -14.10
N LYS A 49 -21.79 20.90 -14.34
CA LYS A 49 -22.01 22.13 -13.57
C LYS A 49 -23.49 22.56 -13.67
N GLY A 50 -24.06 22.97 -12.53
CA GLY A 50 -25.46 23.41 -12.45
C GLY A 50 -26.48 22.29 -12.27
N GLY A 51 -26.07 21.10 -11.81
CA GLY A 51 -26.98 20.00 -11.45
C GLY A 51 -27.52 19.18 -12.62
N LYS A 52 -27.16 19.52 -13.86
CA LYS A 52 -27.48 18.72 -15.06
C LYS A 52 -26.60 17.48 -15.13
N ARG A 53 -27.05 16.45 -15.86
CA ARG A 53 -26.23 15.27 -16.18
C ARG A 53 -26.13 15.07 -17.69
N ALA A 54 -24.94 14.74 -18.18
CA ALA A 54 -24.78 14.23 -19.54
C ALA A 54 -25.37 12.82 -19.61
N GLU A 55 -26.23 12.54 -20.58
CA GLU A 55 -26.94 11.27 -20.66
C GLU A 55 -26.01 10.09 -20.99
N CYS A 56 -26.29 8.93 -20.39
CA CYS A 56 -25.69 7.65 -20.79
C CYS A 56 -26.70 6.89 -21.66
N ASN A 57 -26.30 6.54 -22.89
CA ASN A 57 -27.20 6.04 -23.94
C ASN A 57 -27.43 4.52 -23.89
N ILE A 58 -26.93 3.84 -22.86
CA ILE A 58 -27.24 2.43 -22.59
C ILE A 58 -28.77 2.25 -22.49
N SER A 59 -29.32 1.37 -23.33
CA SER A 59 -30.77 1.20 -23.45
C SER A 59 -31.39 0.50 -22.24
N ASP A 60 -30.75 -0.55 -21.72
CA ASP A 60 -31.18 -1.24 -20.50
C ASP A 60 -30.19 -0.95 -19.37
N LYS A 61 -30.64 -0.18 -18.38
CA LYS A 61 -29.82 0.30 -17.27
C LYS A 61 -29.97 -0.54 -15.99
N SER A 62 -30.56 -1.73 -16.09
CA SER A 62 -30.80 -2.59 -14.94
C SER A 62 -29.51 -3.27 -14.42
N PHE A 63 -29.45 -3.51 -13.12
CA PHE A 63 -28.39 -4.36 -12.55
C PHE A 63 -28.52 -5.80 -13.04
N THR A 64 -29.74 -6.27 -13.34
CA THR A 64 -29.99 -7.61 -13.88
C THR A 64 -29.26 -7.82 -15.20
N ILE A 65 -29.39 -6.90 -16.17
CA ILE A 65 -28.71 -7.04 -17.46
C ILE A 65 -27.20 -6.86 -17.33
N LEU A 66 -26.74 -5.91 -16.49
CA LEU A 66 -25.32 -5.70 -16.23
C LEU A 66 -24.69 -6.98 -15.65
N THR A 67 -25.34 -7.58 -14.66
CA THR A 67 -24.87 -8.81 -14.01
C THR A 67 -24.76 -9.96 -15.00
N LYS A 68 -25.81 -10.16 -15.80
CA LYS A 68 -25.84 -11.19 -16.85
C LYS A 68 -24.71 -11.02 -17.85
N GLU A 69 -24.57 -9.83 -18.43
CA GLU A 69 -23.55 -9.60 -19.47
C GLU A 69 -22.12 -9.56 -18.90
N LEU A 70 -21.95 -9.11 -17.65
CA LEU A 70 -20.68 -9.24 -16.93
C LEU A 70 -20.30 -10.72 -16.78
N ASN A 71 -21.17 -11.57 -16.26
CA ASN A 71 -20.88 -13.00 -16.12
C ASN A 71 -20.60 -13.67 -17.47
N ASN A 72 -21.39 -13.37 -18.51
CA ASN A 72 -21.16 -13.88 -19.86
C ASN A 72 -19.75 -13.54 -20.36
N ALA A 73 -19.33 -12.29 -20.20
CA ALA A 73 -18.01 -11.85 -20.61
C ALA A 73 -16.90 -12.50 -19.75
N LEU A 74 -17.03 -12.49 -18.42
CA LEU A 74 -16.04 -13.11 -17.54
C LEU A 74 -15.81 -14.58 -17.89
N LYS A 75 -16.89 -15.33 -18.16
CA LYS A 75 -16.81 -16.73 -18.59
C LYS A 75 -16.17 -16.89 -19.96
N LYS A 76 -16.62 -16.11 -20.96
CA LYS A 76 -16.09 -16.14 -22.34
C LYS A 76 -14.59 -15.88 -22.39
N TYR A 77 -14.11 -14.91 -21.62
CA TYR A 77 -12.70 -14.49 -21.64
C TYR A 77 -11.84 -15.08 -20.51
N LYS A 78 -12.38 -16.05 -19.76
CA LYS A 78 -11.69 -16.76 -18.67
C LYS A 78 -11.15 -15.82 -17.58
N ILE A 79 -11.94 -14.80 -17.21
CA ILE A 79 -11.68 -13.89 -16.10
C ILE A 79 -12.31 -14.52 -14.84
N ASN A 80 -11.76 -15.65 -14.42
CA ASN A 80 -12.46 -16.57 -13.52
C ASN A 80 -11.96 -16.52 -12.08
N THR A 81 -10.74 -16.06 -11.83
CA THR A 81 -10.19 -15.98 -10.46
C THR A 81 -10.54 -14.65 -9.77
N CYS A 82 -10.56 -14.63 -8.44
CA CYS A 82 -10.74 -13.39 -7.68
C CYS A 82 -9.71 -12.32 -8.05
N ALA A 83 -8.45 -12.70 -8.27
CA ALA A 83 -7.39 -11.78 -8.68
C ALA A 83 -7.71 -11.12 -10.03
N GLN A 84 -8.09 -11.92 -11.02
CA GLN A 84 -8.50 -11.43 -12.34
C GLN A 84 -9.72 -10.51 -12.27
N LYS A 85 -10.77 -10.92 -11.56
CA LYS A 85 -12.00 -10.13 -11.41
C LYS A 85 -11.75 -8.82 -10.69
N MET A 86 -10.97 -8.83 -9.61
CA MET A 86 -10.60 -7.64 -8.85
C MET A 86 -9.84 -6.63 -9.71
N HIS A 87 -8.81 -7.07 -10.43
CA HIS A 87 -8.07 -6.23 -11.36
C HIS A 87 -8.99 -5.65 -12.44
N PHE A 88 -9.78 -6.50 -13.09
CA PHE A 88 -10.71 -6.07 -14.14
C PHE A 88 -11.70 -5.02 -13.62
N LEU A 89 -12.38 -5.29 -12.51
CA LEU A 89 -13.35 -4.37 -11.89
C LEU A 89 -12.69 -3.04 -11.47
N ALA A 90 -11.50 -3.08 -10.88
CA ALA A 90 -10.79 -1.87 -10.45
C ALA A 90 -10.49 -0.93 -11.61
N GLN A 91 -10.08 -1.49 -12.76
CA GLN A 91 -9.79 -0.71 -13.95
C GLN A 91 -11.07 -0.17 -14.61
N ILE A 92 -12.09 -1.00 -14.86
CA ILE A 92 -13.32 -0.54 -15.53
C ILE A 92 -14.04 0.53 -14.71
N CYS A 93 -13.99 0.45 -13.37
CA CYS A 93 -14.64 1.43 -12.52
C CYS A 93 -13.94 2.79 -12.57
N GLU A 94 -12.62 2.83 -12.82
CA GLU A 94 -11.94 4.08 -13.13
C GLU A 94 -12.34 4.61 -14.51
N GLU A 95 -12.34 3.76 -15.55
CA GLU A 95 -12.62 4.18 -16.93
C GLU A 95 -14.06 4.70 -17.14
N THR A 96 -15.01 4.27 -16.31
CA THR A 96 -16.44 4.51 -16.51
C THR A 96 -17.08 5.39 -15.43
N GLY A 97 -16.32 5.80 -14.41
CA GLY A 97 -16.90 6.40 -13.20
C GLY A 97 -17.81 5.42 -12.45
N THR A 98 -17.35 4.17 -12.33
CA THR A 98 -18.09 3.05 -11.71
C THR A 98 -19.44 2.84 -12.38
N PHE A 99 -19.39 2.52 -13.68
CA PHE A 99 -20.54 2.33 -14.56
C PHE A 99 -21.46 3.56 -14.66
N ALA A 100 -20.94 4.78 -14.52
CA ALA A 100 -21.76 5.98 -14.77
C ALA A 100 -21.94 6.25 -16.27
N LEU A 101 -20.94 5.91 -17.08
CA LEU A 101 -20.85 6.18 -18.51
C LEU A 101 -20.42 4.95 -19.30
N SER A 102 -20.86 4.87 -20.55
CA SER A 102 -20.44 3.87 -21.55
C SER A 102 -19.65 4.47 -22.71
N GLU A 103 -19.42 5.79 -22.71
CA GLU A 103 -18.62 6.48 -23.72
C GLU A 103 -18.04 7.79 -23.21
N GLU A 104 -17.00 8.28 -23.89
CA GLU A 104 -16.44 9.60 -23.64
C GLU A 104 -17.49 10.69 -23.87
N THR A 105 -17.61 11.58 -22.87
CA THR A 105 -18.42 12.79 -22.97
C THR A 105 -17.67 13.86 -23.76
N LYS A 106 -18.42 14.71 -24.47
CA LYS A 106 -17.87 15.78 -25.29
C LYS A 106 -16.99 16.70 -24.43
N SER A 107 -15.73 16.86 -24.83
CA SER A 107 -14.74 17.70 -24.16
C SER A 107 -13.92 18.49 -25.19
N GLN A 108 -12.92 19.22 -24.72
CA GLN A 108 -11.95 19.90 -25.59
C GLN A 108 -11.00 18.94 -26.32
N TYR A 109 -10.97 17.65 -25.93
CA TYR A 109 -10.10 16.65 -26.55
C TYR A 109 -10.71 16.12 -27.84
N ALA A 110 -9.89 16.05 -28.90
CA ALA A 110 -10.31 15.62 -30.24
C ALA A 110 -10.89 14.19 -30.27
N SER A 111 -10.49 13.31 -29.34
CA SER A 111 -11.06 11.96 -29.20
C SER A 111 -12.57 11.99 -28.97
N SER A 112 -13.05 12.88 -28.10
CA SER A 112 -14.46 12.91 -27.68
C SER A 112 -15.46 13.38 -28.75
N ILE A 113 -14.97 13.96 -29.85
CA ILE A 113 -15.78 14.42 -31.01
C ILE A 113 -15.51 13.62 -32.28
N SER A 114 -14.73 12.54 -32.17
CA SER A 114 -14.39 11.66 -33.29
C SER A 114 -15.48 10.62 -33.56
N ILE A 115 -15.53 10.07 -34.77
CA ILE A 115 -16.45 8.98 -35.14
C ILE A 115 -16.22 7.78 -34.23
N TYR A 116 -14.94 7.39 -34.06
CA TYR A 116 -14.50 6.29 -33.20
C TYR A 116 -13.94 6.82 -31.87
N LYS A 117 -14.72 7.65 -31.17
CA LYS A 117 -14.43 8.07 -29.79
C LYS A 117 -14.43 6.88 -28.82
N GLY A 118 -13.91 7.08 -27.61
CA GLY A 118 -13.90 6.05 -26.57
C GLY A 118 -15.32 5.55 -26.23
N ARG A 119 -15.55 4.23 -26.35
CA ARG A 119 -16.81 3.56 -25.99
C ARG A 119 -16.58 2.22 -25.29
N GLY A 120 -17.59 1.77 -24.55
CA GLY A 120 -17.52 0.54 -23.76
C GLY A 120 -16.76 0.72 -22.45
N ILE A 121 -16.72 -0.32 -21.63
CA ILE A 121 -16.19 -0.23 -20.25
C ILE A 121 -14.67 -0.06 -20.14
N LEU A 122 -13.93 -0.25 -21.24
CA LEU A 122 -12.49 0.03 -21.33
C LEU A 122 -12.13 0.93 -22.53
N GLN A 123 -13.07 1.79 -22.94
CA GLN A 123 -12.84 2.87 -23.91
C GLN A 123 -12.15 2.41 -25.21
N LEU A 124 -12.86 1.59 -26.00
CA LEU A 124 -12.48 1.30 -27.38
C LEU A 124 -12.41 2.60 -28.18
N THR A 125 -11.23 2.94 -28.70
CA THR A 125 -10.97 4.21 -29.39
C THR A 125 -10.30 3.92 -30.73
N GLY A 126 -10.68 4.66 -31.76
CA GLY A 126 -10.06 4.57 -33.08
C GLY A 126 -8.62 5.06 -33.09
N VAL A 127 -8.05 5.17 -34.29
CA VAL A 127 -6.69 5.68 -34.50
C VAL A 127 -6.72 6.98 -35.28
N ARG A 128 -5.69 7.79 -35.05
CA ARG A 128 -5.43 9.03 -35.76
C ARG A 128 -4.47 8.74 -36.91
N LYS A 129 -4.80 9.18 -38.13
CA LYS A 129 -3.85 9.14 -39.25
C LYS A 129 -2.83 10.28 -39.14
N ASN A 130 -1.66 10.10 -39.74
CA ASN A 130 -0.67 11.17 -39.83
C ASN A 130 -1.28 12.38 -40.57
N GLY A 131 -1.21 13.55 -39.94
CA GLY A 131 -1.81 14.78 -40.46
C GLY A 131 -3.27 15.03 -40.08
N GLU A 132 -3.94 14.09 -39.42
CA GLU A 132 -5.31 14.29 -38.92
C GLU A 132 -5.32 14.58 -37.41
N GLU A 133 -6.31 15.35 -36.94
CA GLU A 133 -6.50 15.60 -35.50
C GLU A 133 -7.47 14.59 -34.85
N LYS A 134 -8.40 14.03 -35.63
CA LYS A 134 -9.51 13.18 -35.16
C LYS A 134 -9.18 11.70 -35.27
N TYR A 135 -9.77 10.91 -34.38
CA TYR A 135 -9.68 9.45 -34.33
C TYR A 135 -10.76 8.83 -35.24
N ASN A 136 -10.70 9.15 -36.54
CA ASN A 136 -11.72 8.76 -37.51
C ASN A 136 -11.35 7.49 -38.30
N THR A 137 -10.23 6.85 -37.98
CA THR A 137 -9.90 5.53 -38.51
C THR A 137 -10.32 4.46 -37.49
N PRO A 138 -11.03 3.39 -37.91
CA PRO A 138 -11.60 2.41 -36.99
C PRO A 138 -10.60 1.80 -35.99
N GLY A 139 -9.42 1.40 -36.47
CA GLY A 139 -8.36 0.79 -35.64
C GLY A 139 -8.93 -0.32 -34.74
N PRO A 140 -8.83 -0.19 -33.41
CA PRO A 140 -9.41 -1.15 -32.45
C PRO A 140 -10.90 -1.50 -32.67
N TYR A 141 -11.72 -0.61 -33.24
CA TYR A 141 -13.10 -0.94 -33.62
C TYR A 141 -13.16 -2.00 -34.73
N GLN A 142 -12.26 -1.93 -35.71
CA GLN A 142 -12.16 -2.94 -36.76
C GLN A 142 -11.66 -4.26 -36.17
N ASP A 143 -10.60 -4.20 -35.35
CA ASP A 143 -10.03 -5.39 -34.71
C ASP A 143 -11.08 -6.16 -33.88
N TYR A 144 -11.92 -5.43 -33.13
CA TYR A 144 -13.00 -6.04 -32.36
C TYR A 144 -14.15 -6.53 -33.25
N ALA A 145 -14.51 -5.78 -34.30
CA ALA A 145 -15.52 -6.19 -35.27
C ALA A 145 -15.16 -7.50 -35.98
N ASP A 146 -13.89 -7.64 -36.38
CA ASP A 146 -13.34 -8.84 -37.01
C ASP A 146 -13.31 -10.01 -36.02
N TYR A 147 -12.86 -9.77 -34.78
CA TYR A 147 -12.87 -10.77 -33.72
C TYR A 147 -14.29 -11.27 -33.37
N LYS A 148 -15.27 -10.36 -33.31
CA LYS A 148 -16.65 -10.69 -33.00
C LYS A 148 -17.41 -11.28 -34.20
N GLY A 149 -16.95 -11.01 -35.42
CA GLY A 149 -17.66 -11.34 -36.66
C GLY A 149 -18.84 -10.41 -36.95
N ASP A 150 -18.80 -9.16 -36.50
CA ASP A 150 -19.88 -8.18 -36.69
C ASP A 150 -19.37 -6.79 -37.12
N GLN A 151 -19.46 -6.53 -38.42
CA GLN A 151 -19.06 -5.26 -39.03
C GLN A 151 -20.03 -4.10 -38.76
N ALA A 152 -21.19 -4.34 -38.13
CA ALA A 152 -22.06 -3.27 -37.67
C ALA A 152 -21.34 -2.36 -36.64
N ILE A 153 -20.38 -2.90 -35.89
CA ILE A 153 -19.54 -2.14 -34.95
C ILE A 153 -18.77 -1.01 -35.65
N VAL A 154 -18.29 -1.23 -36.87
CA VAL A 154 -17.56 -0.20 -37.63
C VAL A 154 -18.52 0.79 -38.26
N LYS A 155 -19.64 0.28 -38.82
CA LYS A 155 -20.65 1.11 -39.50
C LYS A 155 -21.46 1.99 -38.54
N LYS A 156 -21.66 1.53 -37.30
CA LYS A 156 -22.49 2.13 -36.25
C LYS A 156 -21.80 2.00 -34.88
N PRO A 157 -20.66 2.69 -34.66
CA PRO A 157 -19.81 2.49 -33.49
C PRO A 157 -20.50 2.81 -32.16
N GLU A 158 -21.57 3.61 -32.16
CA GLU A 158 -22.43 3.85 -31.01
C GLU A 158 -23.07 2.59 -30.41
N ILE A 159 -23.16 1.49 -31.16
CA ILE A 159 -23.66 0.21 -30.65
C ILE A 159 -22.85 -0.26 -29.42
N VAL A 160 -21.55 0.05 -29.37
CA VAL A 160 -20.64 -0.27 -28.25
C VAL A 160 -21.02 0.49 -26.98
N ALA A 161 -21.64 1.67 -27.10
CA ALA A 161 -22.06 2.49 -25.97
C ALA A 161 -23.55 2.36 -25.63
N ASN A 162 -24.38 1.90 -26.56
CA ASN A 162 -25.84 1.84 -26.39
C ASN A 162 -26.35 0.46 -25.98
N ASN A 163 -25.62 -0.60 -26.33
CA ASN A 163 -25.98 -1.98 -26.00
C ASN A 163 -25.03 -2.55 -24.93
N VAL A 164 -25.59 -2.97 -23.79
CA VAL A 164 -24.83 -3.50 -22.64
C VAL A 164 -23.94 -4.68 -23.05
N HIS A 165 -24.43 -5.58 -23.90
CA HIS A 165 -23.64 -6.73 -24.34
C HIS A 165 -22.36 -6.27 -25.08
N TYR A 166 -22.48 -5.36 -26.05
CA TYR A 166 -21.31 -4.84 -26.77
C TYR A 166 -20.39 -4.01 -25.87
N CYS A 167 -20.97 -3.25 -24.94
CA CYS A 167 -20.25 -2.43 -23.97
C CYS A 167 -19.35 -3.28 -23.06
N ILE A 168 -19.86 -4.39 -22.53
CA ILE A 168 -19.12 -5.29 -21.64
C ILE A 168 -18.19 -6.23 -22.42
N ASP A 169 -18.67 -6.86 -23.51
CA ASP A 169 -17.90 -7.83 -24.30
C ASP A 169 -16.64 -7.20 -24.93
N SER A 170 -16.74 -5.96 -25.42
CA SER A 170 -15.59 -5.22 -25.97
C SER A 170 -14.53 -4.94 -24.91
N GLY A 171 -14.92 -4.55 -23.69
CA GLY A 171 -13.99 -4.33 -22.60
C GLY A 171 -13.28 -5.60 -22.15
N ALA A 172 -14.01 -6.71 -22.03
CA ALA A 172 -13.40 -7.98 -21.67
C ALA A 172 -12.47 -8.54 -22.78
N TRP A 173 -12.77 -8.25 -24.05
CA TRP A 173 -11.88 -8.51 -25.19
C TRP A 173 -10.60 -7.64 -25.11
N ILE A 174 -10.72 -6.34 -24.84
CA ILE A 174 -9.57 -5.45 -24.64
C ILE A 174 -8.64 -6.03 -23.56
N TRP A 175 -9.23 -6.42 -22.43
CA TRP A 175 -8.53 -6.94 -21.26
C TRP A 175 -7.77 -8.25 -21.51
N SER A 176 -8.40 -9.17 -22.24
CA SER A 176 -7.93 -10.56 -22.30
C SER A 176 -7.22 -10.90 -23.59
N ILE A 177 -7.40 -10.11 -24.65
CA ILE A 177 -6.94 -10.45 -26.01
C ILE A 177 -6.18 -9.31 -26.66
N ASN A 178 -6.73 -8.09 -26.70
CA ASN A 178 -6.13 -7.00 -27.47
C ASN A 178 -4.90 -6.40 -26.78
N LYS A 179 -5.03 -5.96 -25.52
CA LYS A 179 -3.92 -5.33 -24.79
C LYS A 179 -3.02 -6.38 -24.17
N LYS A 180 -1.75 -6.35 -24.57
CA LYS A 180 -0.70 -7.28 -24.13
C LYS A 180 0.60 -6.56 -23.85
N MET A 181 1.38 -7.16 -22.96
CA MET A 181 2.79 -6.86 -22.84
C MET A 181 3.51 -7.19 -24.15
N PRO A 182 4.51 -6.40 -24.58
CA PRO A 182 5.39 -6.78 -25.68
C PRO A 182 6.05 -8.16 -25.44
N THR A 183 6.42 -8.82 -26.53
CA THR A 183 7.23 -10.05 -26.43
C THR A 183 8.70 -9.67 -26.32
N ALA A 184 9.47 -10.40 -25.51
CA ALA A 184 10.91 -10.22 -25.44
C ALA A 184 11.59 -10.48 -26.79
N PRO A 185 12.68 -9.76 -27.14
CA PRO A 185 13.34 -8.73 -26.33
C PRO A 185 12.60 -7.39 -26.34
N SER A 186 12.48 -6.75 -25.18
CA SER A 186 11.84 -5.44 -25.04
C SER A 186 12.26 -4.77 -23.73
N GLY A 187 12.64 -3.48 -23.76
CA GLY A 187 12.96 -2.73 -22.54
C GLY A 187 11.81 -2.66 -21.54
N ALA A 188 10.56 -2.82 -22.00
CA ALA A 188 9.41 -2.95 -21.11
C ALA A 188 9.45 -4.29 -20.35
N VAL A 189 9.80 -5.39 -21.03
CA VAL A 189 9.94 -6.71 -20.40
C VAL A 189 11.15 -6.71 -19.45
N ASP A 190 12.26 -6.08 -19.82
CA ASP A 190 13.44 -5.96 -18.95
C ASP A 190 13.10 -5.24 -17.63
N ARG A 191 12.20 -4.25 -17.67
CA ARG A 191 11.72 -3.53 -16.48
C ARG A 191 10.83 -4.38 -15.58
N TRP A 192 9.97 -5.21 -16.15
CA TRP A 192 8.87 -5.87 -15.42
C TRP A 192 9.08 -7.37 -15.18
N GLY A 193 10.09 -7.97 -15.79
CA GLY A 193 10.42 -9.38 -15.69
C GLY A 193 10.02 -10.18 -16.92
N ILE A 194 10.86 -11.16 -17.28
CA ILE A 194 10.69 -12.01 -18.46
C ILE A 194 9.36 -12.78 -18.44
N GLU A 195 8.84 -13.09 -17.25
CA GLU A 195 7.57 -13.76 -17.06
C GLU A 195 6.36 -12.93 -17.54
N THR A 196 6.53 -11.63 -17.78
CA THR A 196 5.48 -10.76 -18.30
C THR A 196 5.37 -10.79 -19.84
N SER A 197 6.40 -11.29 -20.52
CA SER A 197 6.52 -11.28 -21.98
C SER A 197 5.28 -11.85 -22.68
N GLY A 198 4.67 -11.06 -23.57
CA GLY A 198 3.52 -11.48 -24.39
C GLY A 198 2.19 -11.67 -23.64
N LYS A 199 2.14 -11.45 -22.33
CA LYS A 199 0.93 -11.68 -21.51
C LYS A 199 -0.12 -10.59 -21.69
N SER A 200 -1.37 -11.01 -21.78
CA SER A 200 -2.55 -10.14 -21.65
C SER A 200 -2.69 -9.55 -20.25
N LEU A 201 -3.51 -8.51 -20.10
CA LEU A 201 -3.84 -7.95 -18.77
C LEU A 201 -4.49 -9.01 -17.87
N ASN A 202 -5.34 -9.86 -18.45
CA ASN A 202 -5.97 -10.97 -17.72
C ASN A 202 -4.97 -12.02 -17.19
N GLU A 203 -3.93 -12.35 -17.96
CA GLU A 203 -2.88 -13.26 -17.50
C GLU A 203 -1.98 -12.61 -16.45
N LEU A 204 -1.63 -11.34 -16.62
CA LEU A 204 -0.86 -10.58 -15.62
C LEU A 204 -1.62 -10.46 -14.29
N ALA A 205 -2.95 -10.34 -14.34
CA ALA A 205 -3.79 -10.24 -13.15
C ALA A 205 -3.75 -11.47 -12.25
N THR A 206 -3.29 -12.64 -12.74
CA THR A 206 -3.12 -13.85 -11.92
C THR A 206 -2.01 -13.70 -10.87
N TYR A 207 -1.11 -12.73 -11.03
CA TYR A 207 -0.04 -12.43 -10.08
C TYR A 207 -0.47 -11.51 -8.93
N ALA A 208 -1.78 -11.30 -8.75
CA ALA A 208 -2.38 -10.48 -7.71
C ALA A 208 -1.69 -9.10 -7.63
N ASP A 209 -1.16 -8.72 -6.47
CA ASP A 209 -0.65 -7.38 -6.22
C ASP A 209 0.57 -7.01 -7.09
N LYS A 210 1.35 -8.00 -7.56
CA LYS A 210 2.67 -7.79 -8.18
C LYS A 210 2.62 -6.86 -9.39
N TYR A 211 1.57 -6.97 -10.21
CA TYR A 211 1.49 -6.29 -11.51
C TYR A 211 0.36 -5.27 -11.63
N LEU A 212 -0.19 -4.78 -10.52
CA LEU A 212 -1.23 -3.75 -10.56
C LEU A 212 -0.77 -2.49 -11.33
N GLU A 213 0.44 -1.98 -11.05
CA GLU A 213 0.96 -0.81 -11.77
C GLU A 213 1.13 -1.11 -13.27
N LEU A 214 1.76 -2.24 -13.61
CA LEU A 214 1.98 -2.64 -15.00
C LEU A 214 0.66 -2.72 -15.78
N ILE A 215 -0.34 -3.39 -15.21
CA ILE A 215 -1.67 -3.53 -15.81
C ILE A 215 -2.27 -2.15 -16.09
N SER A 216 -2.20 -1.23 -15.13
CA SER A 216 -2.71 0.14 -15.31
C SER A 216 -1.94 0.93 -16.37
N VAL A 217 -0.62 0.74 -16.50
CA VAL A 217 0.17 1.36 -17.57
C VAL A 217 -0.19 0.81 -18.95
N LEU A 218 -0.32 -0.51 -19.09
CA LEU A 218 -0.69 -1.10 -20.39
C LEU A 218 -2.09 -0.68 -20.82
N LEU A 219 -2.99 -0.45 -19.85
CA LEU A 219 -4.34 -0.01 -20.11
C LEU A 219 -4.38 1.46 -20.57
N ASN A 220 -3.83 2.39 -19.78
CA ASN A 220 -4.05 3.82 -19.98
C ASN A 220 -2.77 4.68 -19.98
N GLY A 221 -1.60 4.07 -20.13
CA GLY A 221 -0.33 4.78 -20.20
C GLY A 221 0.10 5.44 -18.88
N ARG A 222 1.15 6.27 -18.96
CA ARG A 222 1.71 7.03 -17.83
C ARG A 222 1.35 8.50 -17.92
N ASN A 223 1.13 9.09 -16.76
CA ASN A 223 1.06 10.53 -16.59
C ASN A 223 2.46 11.14 -16.74
N ALA A 224 2.60 12.15 -17.60
CA ALA A 224 3.90 12.76 -17.91
C ALA A 224 4.56 13.43 -16.70
N THR A 225 3.77 13.91 -15.73
CA THR A 225 4.26 14.66 -14.57
C THR A 225 4.64 13.73 -13.41
N THR A 226 3.77 12.78 -13.09
CA THR A 226 3.98 11.89 -11.92
C THR A 226 4.74 10.62 -12.28
N ASN A 227 4.87 10.31 -13.57
CA ASN A 227 5.37 9.03 -14.07
C ASN A 227 4.57 7.81 -13.58
N MET A 228 3.38 8.01 -12.99
CA MET A 228 2.47 6.95 -12.54
C MET A 228 1.39 6.68 -13.58
N PRO A 229 0.68 5.54 -13.53
CA PRO A 229 -0.45 5.28 -14.42
C PRO A 229 -1.49 6.42 -14.38
N ASN A 230 -2.15 6.70 -15.51
CA ASN A 230 -3.26 7.67 -15.51
C ASN A 230 -4.39 7.18 -14.59
N GLY A 231 -4.85 8.03 -13.65
CA GLY A 231 -5.85 7.65 -12.64
C GLY A 231 -5.32 6.75 -11.51
N TRP A 232 -3.99 6.66 -11.32
CA TRP A 232 -3.37 5.67 -10.42
C TRP A 232 -3.97 5.60 -9.02
N GLU A 233 -4.11 6.73 -8.32
CA GLU A 233 -4.61 6.72 -6.94
C GLU A 233 -6.00 6.10 -6.83
N LYS A 234 -6.89 6.39 -7.79
CA LYS A 234 -8.24 5.85 -7.78
C LYS A 234 -8.27 4.38 -8.22
N ARG A 235 -7.45 3.97 -9.21
CA ARG A 235 -7.28 2.55 -9.57
C ARG A 235 -6.76 1.71 -8.40
N LYS A 236 -5.73 2.20 -7.71
CA LYS A 236 -5.16 1.57 -6.53
C LYS A 236 -6.19 1.50 -5.40
N SER A 237 -6.89 2.60 -5.11
CA SER A 237 -7.95 2.60 -4.10
C SER A 237 -9.09 1.63 -4.42
N ASN A 238 -9.54 1.57 -5.67
CA ASN A 238 -10.58 0.63 -6.08
C ASN A 238 -10.11 -0.82 -5.94
N TYR A 239 -8.88 -1.12 -6.35
CA TYR A 239 -8.26 -2.42 -6.19
C TYR A 239 -8.20 -2.84 -4.73
N GLU A 240 -7.70 -1.99 -3.83
CA GLU A 240 -7.59 -2.31 -2.40
C GLU A 240 -8.96 -2.49 -1.73
N LEU A 241 -9.95 -1.67 -2.07
CA LEU A 241 -11.32 -1.84 -1.55
C LEU A 241 -11.95 -3.15 -2.03
N LEU A 242 -11.81 -3.47 -3.32
CA LEU A 242 -12.27 -4.74 -3.85
C LEU A 242 -11.54 -5.92 -3.19
N LYS A 243 -10.22 -5.83 -3.02
CA LYS A 243 -9.38 -6.86 -2.38
C LYS A 243 -9.85 -7.15 -0.97
N THR A 244 -9.98 -6.10 -0.16
CA THR A 244 -10.17 -6.22 1.29
C THR A 244 -11.63 -6.40 1.68
N ALA A 245 -12.55 -5.62 1.08
CA ALA A 245 -13.92 -5.55 1.54
C ALA A 245 -14.90 -6.41 0.73
N PHE A 246 -14.67 -6.59 -0.57
CA PHE A 246 -15.60 -7.33 -1.44
C PHE A 246 -15.15 -8.78 -1.68
N PHE A 247 -13.97 -8.97 -2.27
CA PHE A 247 -13.44 -10.31 -2.53
C PHE A 247 -12.89 -10.97 -1.26
N LYS A 248 -12.55 -10.17 -0.24
CA LYS A 248 -11.80 -10.62 0.95
C LYS A 248 -10.66 -11.55 0.52
N TYR A 249 -9.88 -11.11 -0.47
CA TYR A 249 -8.99 -11.95 -1.26
C TYR A 249 -8.06 -12.76 -0.36
N ASP A 250 -7.43 -12.10 0.62
CA ASP A 250 -6.51 -12.76 1.54
C ASP A 250 -7.22 -13.75 2.46
N LEU A 251 -8.52 -13.64 2.73
CA LEU A 251 -9.25 -14.62 3.54
C LEU A 251 -9.41 -15.95 2.78
N TYR A 252 -9.65 -15.90 1.47
CA TYR A 252 -9.96 -17.10 0.65
C TYR A 252 -8.79 -17.60 -0.19
N HIS A 253 -7.78 -16.77 -0.42
CA HIS A 253 -6.59 -17.09 -1.21
C HIS A 253 -5.31 -17.02 -0.40
N ARG A 254 -5.44 -16.92 0.94
CA ARG A 254 -4.34 -17.25 1.83
C ARG A 254 -3.90 -18.67 1.51
N ASP A 255 -2.67 -18.77 1.05
CA ASP A 255 -1.99 -20.03 0.92
C ASP A 255 -1.80 -20.61 2.33
N GLU A 256 -2.57 -21.64 2.69
CA GLU A 256 -2.45 -22.31 4.00
C GLU A 256 -1.06 -22.92 4.18
N SER A 257 -0.35 -23.24 3.09
CA SER A 257 1.07 -23.67 3.13
C SER A 257 2.02 -22.52 3.46
N LYS A 258 1.55 -21.27 3.47
CA LYS A 258 2.21 -20.07 3.99
C LYS A 258 1.67 -19.62 5.35
N ILE A 259 0.90 -20.46 6.06
CA ILE A 259 0.72 -20.26 7.49
C ILE A 259 2.11 -20.39 8.12
N ILE A 260 2.63 -19.26 8.57
CA ILE A 260 3.88 -19.18 9.31
C ILE A 260 3.46 -19.22 10.77
N THR A 261 3.67 -20.35 11.40
CA THR A 261 3.50 -20.48 12.84
C THR A 261 4.69 -19.82 13.55
N SER A 262 4.60 -19.61 14.87
CA SER A 262 5.77 -19.16 15.66
C SER A 262 6.98 -20.10 15.50
N LYS A 263 6.72 -21.37 15.15
CA LYS A 263 7.74 -22.40 14.92
C LYS A 263 8.47 -22.26 13.57
N ASP A 264 7.98 -21.43 12.66
CA ASP A 264 8.52 -21.25 11.31
C ASP A 264 9.39 -20.00 11.15
N ILE A 265 9.28 -19.03 12.05
CA ILE A 265 9.95 -17.72 11.99
C ILE A 265 10.27 -17.21 13.39
N ILE A 266 11.34 -16.43 13.54
CA ILE A 266 11.56 -15.72 14.79
C ILE A 266 10.41 -14.73 15.03
N THR A 267 9.72 -14.91 16.15
CA THR A 267 8.48 -14.19 16.46
C THR A 267 8.62 -13.37 17.74
N TYR A 268 8.26 -12.10 17.67
CA TYR A 268 8.09 -11.24 18.83
C TYR A 268 6.68 -11.36 19.37
N HIS A 269 6.56 -11.73 20.65
CA HIS A 269 5.32 -11.70 21.41
C HIS A 269 5.36 -10.49 22.33
N ILE A 270 4.47 -9.53 22.09
CA ILE A 270 4.40 -8.26 22.81
C ILE A 270 3.12 -8.27 23.63
N PHE A 271 3.24 -8.30 24.96
CA PHE A 271 2.10 -8.44 25.85
C PHE A 271 1.64 -7.06 26.36
N SER A 272 0.33 -6.90 26.52
CA SER A 272 -0.28 -5.65 27.02
C SER A 272 0.23 -5.20 28.39
N ASN A 273 0.87 -6.08 29.16
CA ASN A 273 1.50 -5.76 30.45
C ASN A 273 2.92 -5.18 30.32
N GLY A 274 3.41 -4.95 29.09
CA GLY A 274 4.75 -4.41 28.82
C GLY A 274 5.84 -5.47 28.64
N LYS A 275 5.54 -6.76 28.79
CA LYS A 275 6.49 -7.86 28.55
C LYS A 275 6.71 -8.05 27.04
N ILE A 276 7.95 -8.30 26.65
CA ILE A 276 8.32 -8.64 25.26
C ILE A 276 9.14 -9.93 25.28
N GLU A 277 8.70 -10.92 24.51
CA GLU A 277 9.42 -12.17 24.28
C GLU A 277 9.83 -12.29 22.81
N ARG A 278 11.00 -12.88 22.56
CA ARG A 278 11.46 -13.27 21.23
C ARG A 278 11.60 -14.78 21.18
N HIS A 279 10.69 -15.41 20.45
CA HIS A 279 10.63 -16.84 20.23
C HIS A 279 11.50 -17.19 19.03
N ILE A 280 12.51 -18.04 19.26
CA ILE A 280 13.50 -18.46 18.28
C ILE A 280 13.24 -19.94 17.99
N PRO A 281 12.69 -20.28 16.80
CA PRO A 281 12.42 -21.67 16.46
C PRO A 281 13.70 -22.46 16.23
N LYS A 282 13.66 -23.78 16.46
CA LYS A 282 14.77 -24.71 16.15
C LYS A 282 15.22 -24.64 14.70
N LYS A 283 14.27 -24.45 13.79
CA LYS A 283 14.50 -24.34 12.35
C LYS A 283 13.59 -23.26 11.77
N ILE A 284 14.19 -22.27 11.14
CA ILE A 284 13.45 -21.24 10.40
C ILE A 284 13.06 -21.83 9.04
N LYS A 285 11.80 -21.62 8.64
CA LYS A 285 11.27 -22.03 7.34
C LYS A 285 11.95 -21.24 6.22
N SER A 286 12.20 -21.92 5.12
CA SER A 286 12.87 -21.32 3.97
C SER A 286 12.09 -20.11 3.44
N GLY A 287 12.78 -18.99 3.23
CA GLY A 287 12.17 -17.70 2.86
C GLY A 287 11.88 -16.75 4.03
N TYR A 288 12.11 -17.18 5.27
CA TYR A 288 11.88 -16.40 6.50
C TYR A 288 13.14 -16.12 7.34
N GLU A 289 14.31 -16.54 6.86
CA GLU A 289 15.59 -16.43 7.57
C GLU A 289 15.95 -14.98 7.92
N LYS A 290 15.54 -14.02 7.09
CA LYS A 290 15.77 -12.58 7.29
C LYS A 290 14.50 -11.79 7.64
N LYS A 291 13.53 -12.45 8.25
CA LYS A 291 12.25 -11.84 8.62
C LYS A 291 11.96 -12.02 10.10
N TYR A 292 11.27 -11.05 10.69
CA TYR A 292 10.65 -11.17 12.01
C TYR A 292 9.14 -11.06 11.88
N LYS A 293 8.42 -11.85 12.66
CA LYS A 293 6.98 -11.70 12.89
C LYS A 293 6.75 -10.95 14.20
N TYR A 294 5.77 -10.04 14.23
CA TYR A 294 5.38 -9.31 15.44
C TYR A 294 3.92 -9.59 15.76
N ILE A 295 3.67 -10.11 16.96
CA ILE A 295 2.35 -10.43 17.50
C ILE A 295 2.14 -9.62 18.78
N TYR A 296 1.00 -8.95 18.87
CA TYR A 296 0.56 -8.28 20.08
C TYR A 296 -0.49 -9.13 20.81
N HIS A 297 -0.35 -9.28 22.12
CA HIS A 297 -1.28 -9.99 22.99
C HIS A 297 -2.02 -8.95 23.81
N ASP A 298 -3.33 -8.85 23.62
CA ASP A 298 -4.14 -7.87 24.35
C ASP A 298 -4.34 -8.27 25.82
N SER A 299 -5.07 -7.45 26.58
CA SER A 299 -5.33 -7.71 28.01
C SER A 299 -6.16 -8.96 28.28
N THR A 300 -6.81 -9.51 27.26
CA THR A 300 -7.54 -10.79 27.30
C THR A 300 -6.73 -11.95 26.74
N ASN A 301 -5.46 -11.70 26.39
CA ASN A 301 -4.52 -12.64 25.80
C ASN A 301 -4.93 -13.11 24.39
N ILE A 302 -5.73 -12.31 23.67
CA ILE A 302 -6.01 -12.54 22.25
C ILE A 302 -4.80 -12.11 21.43
N GLU A 303 -4.40 -12.95 20.48
CA GLU A 303 -3.28 -12.68 19.58
C GLU A 303 -3.70 -11.81 18.39
N HIS A 304 -2.89 -10.78 18.14
CA HIS A 304 -3.01 -9.88 17.02
C HIS A 304 -1.73 -9.96 16.19
N GLU A 305 -1.79 -10.63 15.04
CA GLU A 305 -0.68 -10.63 14.09
C GLU A 305 -0.55 -9.26 13.43
N ILE A 306 0.50 -8.52 13.78
CA ILE A 306 0.66 -7.12 13.38
C ILE A 306 1.34 -7.01 12.03
N CYS A 307 2.52 -7.62 11.89
CA CYS A 307 3.28 -7.60 10.64
C CYS A 307 4.36 -8.67 10.59
N ILE A 308 4.86 -8.92 9.38
CA ILE A 308 6.12 -9.62 9.12
C ILE A 308 7.02 -8.66 8.35
N ILE A 309 8.24 -8.44 8.83
CA ILE A 309 9.14 -7.44 8.25
C ILE A 309 10.53 -8.02 8.02
N ASP A 310 11.18 -7.53 6.96
CA ASP A 310 12.58 -7.81 6.70
C ASP A 310 13.47 -7.12 7.73
N TRP A 311 14.51 -7.83 8.16
CA TRP A 311 15.58 -7.28 8.96
C TRP A 311 16.89 -7.26 8.18
N LEU A 312 17.78 -6.35 8.58
CA LEU A 312 19.12 -6.23 8.04
C LEU A 312 20.12 -6.12 9.19
N GLU A 313 21.25 -6.79 9.03
CA GLU A 313 22.38 -6.66 9.94
C GLU A 313 23.34 -5.61 9.38
N ILE A 314 23.71 -4.67 10.23
CA ILE A 314 24.68 -3.61 9.94
C ILE A 314 25.80 -3.59 10.97
N ASP A 315 26.92 -3.01 10.58
CA ASP A 315 27.94 -2.61 11.56
C ASP A 315 27.33 -1.59 12.52
N LYS A 316 27.54 -1.78 13.83
CA LYS A 316 27.10 -0.79 14.80
C LYS A 316 27.93 0.47 14.61
N VAL A 317 27.27 1.61 14.41
CA VAL A 317 27.94 2.90 14.22
C VAL A 317 27.80 3.80 15.44
N LYS A 318 28.77 4.70 15.62
CA LYS A 318 28.72 5.80 16.60
C LYS A 318 29.13 7.09 15.93
N ARG A 319 28.58 8.21 16.41
CA ARG A 319 29.04 9.53 15.98
C ARG A 319 30.48 9.75 16.47
N GLU A 320 31.32 10.25 15.59
CA GLU A 320 32.66 10.72 15.90
C GLU A 320 32.65 12.25 16.02
N LYS A 321 33.35 12.77 17.04
CA LYS A 321 33.59 14.21 17.23
C LYS A 321 35.10 14.47 17.10
N PRO A 322 35.51 15.68 16.66
CA PRO A 322 34.67 16.80 16.24
C PRO A 322 33.97 16.55 14.89
N ASN A 323 32.93 17.34 14.59
CA ASN A 323 32.26 17.28 13.29
C ASN A 323 33.22 17.76 12.19
N PRO A 324 33.25 17.13 11.00
CA PRO A 324 34.06 17.60 9.88
C PRO A 324 33.65 19.01 9.42
N THR A 325 34.62 19.90 9.20
CA THR A 325 34.38 21.24 8.65
C THR A 325 34.22 21.22 7.13
N SER A 326 34.76 20.21 6.45
CA SER A 326 34.62 19.95 5.02
C SER A 326 34.41 18.45 4.75
N ILE A 327 34.06 18.09 3.52
CA ILE A 327 33.94 16.69 3.09
C ILE A 327 35.31 16.22 2.58
N PRO A 328 35.96 15.23 3.24
CA PRO A 328 37.21 14.66 2.75
C PRO A 328 37.05 13.97 1.39
N SER A 329 38.06 14.05 0.54
CA SER A 329 38.15 13.27 -0.70
C SER A 329 38.30 11.77 -0.40
N GLY A 330 38.11 10.92 -1.42
CA GLY A 330 38.30 9.46 -1.30
C GLY A 330 37.08 8.66 -0.82
N TYR A 331 35.88 9.24 -0.86
CA TYR A 331 34.66 8.46 -0.67
C TYR A 331 34.47 7.47 -1.82
N ILE A 332 34.02 6.25 -1.49
CA ILE A 332 33.76 5.18 -2.46
C ILE A 332 32.31 5.15 -2.92
N SER A 333 31.42 5.86 -2.21
CA SER A 333 30.00 5.98 -2.56
C SER A 333 29.47 7.34 -2.09
N HIS A 334 28.61 7.94 -2.90
CA HIS A 334 27.92 9.20 -2.62
C HIS A 334 26.44 9.08 -3.00
N GLU A 335 25.56 9.38 -2.05
CA GLU A 335 24.11 9.40 -2.25
C GLU A 335 23.58 10.82 -2.00
N THR A 336 22.57 11.24 -2.77
CA THR A 336 21.93 12.56 -2.65
C THR A 336 20.43 12.43 -2.45
N PHE A 337 19.87 13.23 -1.54
CA PHE A 337 18.46 13.24 -1.18
C PHE A 337 17.82 14.60 -1.52
N ASN A 338 17.06 14.65 -2.61
CA ASN A 338 16.28 15.83 -2.99
C ASN A 338 14.78 15.63 -2.66
N ILE A 339 14.49 15.45 -1.38
CA ILE A 339 13.13 15.22 -0.89
C ILE A 339 12.70 16.45 -0.06
N LYS A 340 11.50 16.96 -0.34
CA LYS A 340 10.90 18.09 0.40
C LYS A 340 10.73 17.69 1.88
N GLY A 341 11.05 18.61 2.80
CA GLY A 341 10.97 18.36 4.25
C GLY A 341 12.15 17.58 4.84
N VAL A 342 12.91 16.81 4.03
CA VAL A 342 14.05 16.03 4.53
C VAL A 342 15.30 16.91 4.69
N ASN A 343 15.85 16.91 5.91
CA ASN A 343 17.02 17.71 6.28
C ASN A 343 18.34 17.18 5.69
N GLN A 344 18.54 15.87 5.68
CA GLN A 344 19.73 15.24 5.13
C GLN A 344 19.75 15.38 3.60
N LYS A 345 20.88 15.84 3.05
CA LYS A 345 21.05 16.08 1.61
C LYS A 345 22.07 15.16 0.96
N HIS A 346 23.16 14.84 1.65
CA HIS A 346 24.16 13.90 1.11
C HIS A 346 24.66 12.91 2.14
N VAL A 347 25.10 11.74 1.64
CA VAL A 347 25.81 10.70 2.39
C VAL A 347 27.03 10.29 1.61
N TYR A 348 28.19 10.34 2.25
CA TYR A 348 29.46 9.88 1.73
C TYR A 348 29.92 8.67 2.52
N LYS A 349 30.30 7.58 1.85
CA LYS A 349 30.82 6.35 2.48
C LYS A 349 32.26 6.13 2.06
N TYR A 350 33.09 5.73 3.00
CA TYR A 350 34.53 5.53 2.81
C TYR A 350 34.90 4.05 2.93
N SER A 351 36.09 3.69 2.43
CA SER A 351 36.59 2.30 2.41
C SER A 351 36.87 1.74 3.81
N ASP A 352 37.20 2.60 4.79
CA ASP A 352 37.30 2.25 6.21
C ASP A 352 35.92 1.99 6.87
N GLY A 353 34.84 2.22 6.12
CA GLY A 353 33.45 2.10 6.55
C GLY A 353 32.97 3.26 7.41
N SER A 354 33.71 4.37 7.47
CA SER A 354 33.18 5.63 7.99
C SER A 354 32.15 6.23 7.02
N ILE A 355 31.22 7.00 7.59
CA ILE A 355 30.10 7.59 6.87
C ILE A 355 30.00 9.06 7.28
N ILE A 356 29.91 9.97 6.31
CA ILE A 356 29.66 11.40 6.56
C ILE A 356 28.29 11.76 5.97
N ALA A 357 27.39 12.20 6.82
CA ALA A 357 26.07 12.73 6.44
C ALA A 357 26.08 14.25 6.53
N THR A 358 25.52 14.92 5.52
CA THR A 358 25.44 16.38 5.48
C THR A 358 24.06 16.88 5.04
N GLY A 359 23.70 18.07 5.47
CA GLY A 359 22.40 18.69 5.20
C GLY A 359 22.09 19.83 6.17
N LYS A 360 20.81 20.22 6.23
CA LYS A 360 20.33 21.29 7.12
C LYS A 360 20.38 20.87 8.59
N ALA A 361 20.75 21.79 9.47
CA ALA A 361 20.87 21.52 10.91
C ALA A 361 19.55 21.26 11.67
N GLY A 362 18.41 21.13 10.97
CA GLY A 362 17.09 20.93 11.59
C GLY A 362 16.58 22.22 12.22
N GLU A 363 16.36 22.21 13.55
CA GLU A 363 15.96 23.40 14.32
C GLU A 363 17.10 24.45 14.48
N GLY A 364 18.31 24.16 13.98
CA GLY A 364 19.44 25.10 13.92
C GLY A 364 19.65 25.72 12.54
N GLU A 365 20.49 26.75 12.47
CA GLU A 365 20.84 27.42 11.20
C GLU A 365 22.02 26.74 10.49
N GLY A 366 22.02 26.84 9.16
CA GLY A 366 23.13 26.42 8.31
C GLY A 366 23.17 24.93 7.94
N THR A 367 24.33 24.52 7.44
CA THR A 367 24.64 23.15 7.02
C THR A 367 25.59 22.51 8.01
N ILE A 368 25.34 21.25 8.39
CA ILE A 368 26.20 20.49 9.30
C ILE A 368 26.68 19.20 8.65
N ASN A 369 27.88 18.76 9.03
CA ASN A 369 28.44 17.47 8.67
C ASN A 369 28.54 16.59 9.92
N LEU A 370 28.00 15.38 9.88
CA LEU A 370 28.09 14.39 10.94
C LEU A 370 28.91 13.20 10.46
N LYS A 371 30.00 12.89 11.16
CA LYS A 371 30.81 11.70 10.90
C LYS A 371 30.38 10.55 11.80
N PHE A 372 30.20 9.39 11.21
CA PHE A 372 29.92 8.12 11.88
C PHE A 372 31.03 7.13 11.58
N VAL A 373 31.47 6.42 12.59
CA VAL A 373 32.49 5.37 12.50
C VAL A 373 31.97 4.08 13.10
N LYS A 374 32.56 2.95 12.71
CA LYS A 374 32.25 1.67 13.32
C LYS A 374 32.60 1.71 14.80
N SER A 375 31.69 1.20 15.62
CA SER A 375 31.84 1.13 17.08
C SER A 375 32.15 -0.28 17.58
N GLY A 376 32.27 -1.24 16.67
CA GLY A 376 32.46 -2.65 16.97
C GLY A 376 31.12 -3.37 17.13
N GLY A 377 31.07 -4.62 16.65
CA GLY A 377 29.88 -5.46 16.68
C GLY A 377 28.86 -5.15 15.57
N LYS A 378 27.81 -5.97 15.57
CA LYS A 378 26.70 -5.90 14.64
C LYS A 378 25.41 -5.53 15.38
N VAL A 379 24.48 -4.91 14.68
CA VAL A 379 23.12 -4.67 15.17
C VAL A 379 22.12 -5.02 14.08
N ILE A 380 20.99 -5.57 14.50
CA ILE A 380 19.89 -5.90 13.61
C ILE A 380 18.84 -4.80 13.70
N ILE A 381 18.58 -4.16 12.56
CA ILE A 381 17.53 -3.16 12.40
C ILE A 381 16.49 -3.66 11.42
N VAL A 382 15.28 -3.11 11.54
CA VAL A 382 14.13 -3.44 10.69
C VAL A 382 13.67 -2.20 9.93
N LYS A 383 13.18 -2.40 8.71
CA LYS A 383 12.49 -1.33 7.97
C LYS A 383 11.05 -1.26 8.47
N MET A 384 10.71 -0.19 9.18
CA MET A 384 9.35 -0.01 9.69
C MET A 384 8.37 0.11 8.52
N PRO A 385 7.19 -0.56 8.56
CA PRO A 385 6.16 -0.39 7.55
C PRO A 385 5.67 1.05 7.51
N ASP A 386 5.42 1.56 6.30
CA ASP A 386 4.95 2.92 6.07
C ASP A 386 3.90 2.93 4.94
N PRO A 387 2.60 2.98 5.26
CA PRO A 387 2.05 2.97 6.61
C PRO A 387 2.07 1.56 7.25
N LEU A 388 2.22 1.50 8.57
CA LEU A 388 1.73 0.39 9.38
C LEU A 388 0.29 0.72 9.78
N LYS A 389 -0.67 -0.15 9.44
CA LYS A 389 -2.08 0.04 9.78
C LYS A 389 -2.71 -1.27 10.22
N TYR A 390 -2.94 -1.40 11.52
CA TYR A 390 -3.68 -2.51 12.11
C TYR A 390 -4.79 -1.96 12.98
N ASN A 391 -6.05 -2.30 12.64
CA ASN A 391 -7.22 -1.91 13.41
C ASN A 391 -8.15 -3.12 13.50
N SER A 392 -8.29 -3.69 14.70
CA SER A 392 -9.15 -4.84 14.97
C SER A 392 -9.79 -4.70 16.35
N GLY A 393 -11.13 -4.66 16.40
CA GLY A 393 -11.86 -4.35 17.62
C GLY A 393 -11.39 -3.05 18.25
N ASN A 394 -10.93 -3.11 19.51
CA ASN A 394 -10.41 -1.97 20.26
C ASN A 394 -8.91 -1.70 20.04
N ILE A 395 -8.20 -2.60 19.37
CA ILE A 395 -6.76 -2.47 19.15
C ILE A 395 -6.50 -1.64 17.90
N LYS A 396 -5.74 -0.55 18.08
CA LYS A 396 -5.30 0.35 17.00
C LYS A 396 -3.79 0.51 17.06
N ILE A 397 -3.10 0.09 16.02
CA ILE A 397 -1.65 0.24 15.85
C ILE A 397 -1.43 0.88 14.48
N ASN A 398 -1.23 2.20 14.47
CA ASN A 398 -1.07 2.97 13.26
C ASN A 398 0.20 3.81 13.34
N LEU A 399 1.07 3.69 12.34
CA LEU A 399 2.30 4.44 12.19
C LEU A 399 2.46 4.86 10.73
N SER A 400 2.76 6.13 10.51
CA SER A 400 3.16 6.69 9.22
C SER A 400 4.33 7.65 9.40
N PHE A 401 5.04 7.96 8.33
CA PHE A 401 6.18 8.88 8.36
C PHE A 401 5.93 10.13 7.54
N GLU A 402 6.38 11.26 8.04
CA GLU A 402 6.35 12.53 7.31
C GLU A 402 7.73 13.17 7.29
N ASN A 403 8.08 13.83 6.18
CA ASN A 403 9.30 14.65 6.04
C ASN A 403 10.61 13.93 6.41
N THR A 404 10.64 12.59 6.35
CA THR A 404 11.78 11.79 6.79
C THR A 404 12.06 10.59 5.89
N ILE A 405 13.34 10.22 5.81
CA ILE A 405 13.84 8.98 5.21
C ILE A 405 14.39 8.01 6.26
N ARG A 406 14.37 8.39 7.54
CA ARG A 406 14.89 7.62 8.65
C ARG A 406 13.89 6.55 9.11
N LYS A 407 13.61 5.57 8.25
CA LYS A 407 12.53 4.57 8.45
C LYS A 407 13.03 3.23 9.00
N TYR A 408 14.19 3.22 9.63
CA TYR A 408 14.78 2.01 10.21
C TYR A 408 14.93 2.16 11.72
N MET A 409 14.62 1.09 12.45
CA MET A 409 14.65 1.05 13.92
C MET A 409 15.26 -0.27 14.39
N GLY A 410 15.82 -0.30 15.60
CA GLY A 410 16.24 -1.55 16.22
C GLY A 410 15.07 -2.53 16.29
N ARG A 411 15.29 -3.82 16.00
CA ARG A 411 14.23 -4.85 16.00
C ARG A 411 13.45 -4.92 17.31
N ASP A 412 14.14 -4.71 18.43
CA ASP A 412 13.59 -4.78 19.79
C ASP A 412 12.86 -3.47 20.14
N HIS A 413 13.41 -2.33 19.72
CA HIS A 413 12.77 -1.02 19.80
C HIS A 413 11.47 -0.96 19.02
N PHE A 414 11.41 -1.60 17.85
CA PHE A 414 10.18 -1.68 17.07
C PHE A 414 9.10 -2.52 17.77
N ALA A 415 9.48 -3.59 18.48
CA ALA A 415 8.53 -4.34 19.32
C ALA A 415 7.93 -3.45 20.42
N ALA A 416 8.77 -2.67 21.09
CA ALA A 416 8.33 -1.71 22.10
C ALA A 416 7.40 -0.63 21.54
N LEU A 417 7.71 -0.11 20.35
CA LEU A 417 6.85 0.85 19.65
C LEU A 417 5.47 0.25 19.32
N ILE A 418 5.41 -0.99 18.80
CA ILE A 418 4.13 -1.67 18.53
C ILE A 418 3.29 -1.77 19.81
N GLY A 419 3.88 -2.21 20.92
CA GLY A 419 3.19 -2.30 22.20
C GLY A 419 2.67 -0.93 22.68
N ALA A 420 3.49 0.10 22.59
CA ALA A 420 3.11 1.45 22.99
C ALA A 420 1.98 2.04 22.12
N LEU A 421 1.98 1.76 20.82
CA LEU A 421 0.90 2.14 19.91
C LEU A 421 -0.39 1.40 20.27
N ALA A 422 -0.32 0.10 20.54
CA ALA A 422 -1.47 -0.70 20.95
C ALA A 422 -2.09 -0.21 22.26
N GLU A 423 -1.27 0.06 23.28
CA GLU A 423 -1.71 0.55 24.59
C GLU A 423 -2.28 1.98 24.51
N SER A 424 -1.62 2.86 23.74
CA SER A 424 -2.09 4.24 23.57
C SER A 424 -3.32 4.33 22.65
N GLY A 425 -3.47 3.42 21.69
CA GLY A 425 -4.51 3.47 20.65
C GLY A 425 -4.41 4.70 19.74
N LEU A 426 -3.26 5.38 19.74
CA LEU A 426 -3.01 6.60 18.97
C LEU A 426 -2.45 6.25 17.59
N SER A 427 -2.69 7.14 16.63
CA SER A 427 -2.07 7.03 15.30
C SER A 427 -0.87 7.96 15.25
N LEU A 428 0.32 7.39 15.10
CA LEU A 428 1.58 8.13 15.18
C LEU A 428 2.02 8.60 13.80
N ILE A 429 2.34 9.89 13.71
CA ILE A 429 3.12 10.46 12.60
C ILE A 429 4.54 10.66 13.13
N SER A 430 5.51 9.99 12.49
CA SER A 430 6.91 9.99 12.93
C SER A 430 7.79 10.83 11.99
N GLU A 431 8.66 11.64 12.59
CA GLU A 431 9.78 12.33 11.92
C GLU A 431 11.03 11.43 11.78
N GLY A 432 10.91 10.18 12.21
CA GLY A 432 11.82 9.08 11.91
C GLY A 432 12.70 8.61 13.06
N SER A 433 13.40 7.52 12.79
CA SER A 433 14.35 6.84 13.66
C SER A 433 15.76 6.94 13.04
N ALA A 434 16.28 5.86 12.45
CA ALA A 434 17.59 5.79 11.80
C ALA A 434 17.51 5.54 10.28
N MET A 435 18.64 5.74 9.62
CA MET A 435 18.90 5.36 8.23
C MET A 435 19.17 3.87 8.10
N LYS A 436 19.15 3.37 6.85
CA LYS A 436 19.41 1.94 6.53
C LYS A 436 20.78 1.45 7.01
N ASP A 437 21.75 2.35 7.15
CA ASP A 437 23.11 2.08 7.63
C ASP A 437 23.29 2.39 9.12
N GLY A 438 22.19 2.65 9.85
CA GLY A 438 22.22 2.96 11.28
C GLY A 438 22.63 4.39 11.60
N THR A 439 22.99 5.21 10.62
CA THR A 439 23.26 6.63 10.85
C THR A 439 21.97 7.42 11.11
N CYS A 440 22.11 8.65 11.57
CA CYS A 440 20.99 9.55 11.80
C CYS A 440 21.37 11.01 11.51
N PHE A 441 20.42 11.79 11.00
CA PHE A 441 20.64 13.20 10.66
C PHE A 441 19.31 13.97 10.69
N PRO A 442 19.27 15.24 11.16
CA PRO A 442 20.35 15.96 11.83
C PRO A 442 20.49 15.53 13.31
N SER A 443 19.51 14.77 13.83
CA SER A 443 19.55 14.18 15.16
C SER A 443 20.75 13.25 15.32
N VAL A 444 21.28 13.19 16.55
CA VAL A 444 22.51 12.48 16.90
C VAL A 444 22.28 11.34 17.90
N SER A 445 21.04 11.15 18.36
CA SER A 445 20.66 10.15 19.37
C SER A 445 20.02 8.89 18.76
N HIS A 446 19.68 8.89 17.47
CA HIS A 446 18.93 7.79 16.84
C HIS A 446 19.82 6.69 16.28
N THR A 447 21.11 6.77 16.56
CA THR A 447 22.10 5.89 15.95
C THR A 447 21.72 4.43 16.21
N ASN A 448 21.82 3.59 15.18
CA ASN A 448 21.44 2.17 15.22
C ASN A 448 19.95 1.90 15.47
N GLY A 449 19.08 2.91 15.32
CA GLY A 449 17.64 2.75 15.49
C GLY A 449 17.20 2.71 16.96
N GLU A 450 17.97 3.32 17.85
CA GLU A 450 17.77 3.29 19.32
C GLU A 450 16.71 4.32 19.81
N SER A 451 16.23 5.19 18.92
CA SER A 451 15.23 6.23 19.23
C SER A 451 14.26 6.48 18.07
N ILE A 452 13.14 7.14 18.35
CA ILE A 452 12.17 7.61 17.38
C ILE A 452 11.67 9.01 17.76
N ASP A 453 11.51 9.87 16.74
CA ASP A 453 10.86 11.17 16.87
C ASP A 453 9.41 11.08 16.38
N SER A 454 8.52 11.80 17.04
CA SER A 454 7.11 11.88 16.66
C SER A 454 6.54 13.27 16.84
N ASP A 455 5.51 13.58 16.05
CA ASP A 455 4.71 14.78 16.26
C ASP A 455 4.10 14.80 17.66
N TYR A 456 3.92 16.00 18.21
CA TYR A 456 3.15 16.16 19.42
C TYR A 456 1.67 15.87 19.18
N PHE A 457 1.09 15.12 20.10
CA PHE A 457 -0.35 15.10 20.27
C PHE A 457 -0.80 16.28 21.15
N ASN A 458 -2.11 16.42 21.36
CA ASN A 458 -2.59 17.22 22.50
C ASN A 458 -1.99 16.71 23.82
N LEU A 459 -2.01 17.54 24.87
CA LEU A 459 -1.33 17.24 26.13
C LEU A 459 -1.73 15.89 26.74
N ILE A 460 -3.03 15.56 26.72
CA ILE A 460 -3.58 14.31 27.27
C ILE A 460 -3.04 13.10 26.49
N ASN A 461 -3.08 13.16 25.16
CA ASN A 461 -2.61 12.09 24.31
C ASN A 461 -1.09 11.96 24.32
N THR A 462 -0.36 13.07 24.45
CA THR A 462 1.10 13.05 24.62
C THR A 462 1.46 12.36 25.94
N GLN A 463 0.75 12.67 27.03
CA GLN A 463 0.92 11.97 28.31
C GLN A 463 0.63 10.48 28.19
N LYS A 464 -0.46 10.12 27.50
CA LYS A 464 -0.82 8.71 27.24
C LYS A 464 0.28 7.99 26.47
N TYR A 465 0.82 8.62 25.43
CA TYR A 465 1.88 8.07 24.61
C TYR A 465 3.19 7.87 25.37
N VAL A 466 3.67 8.86 26.15
CA VAL A 466 4.91 8.70 26.93
C VAL A 466 4.77 7.65 28.04
N ASN A 467 3.58 7.52 28.63
CA ASN A 467 3.30 6.47 29.61
C ASN A 467 3.39 5.07 28.95
N ALA A 468 2.77 4.91 27.78
CA ALA A 468 2.80 3.65 27.04
C ALA A 468 4.24 3.31 26.59
N MET A 469 4.97 4.27 26.01
CA MET A 469 6.38 4.09 25.63
C MET A 469 7.22 3.64 26.84
N ALA A 470 7.03 4.26 28.00
CA ALA A 470 7.70 3.87 29.24
C ALA A 470 7.30 2.47 29.73
N ASN A 471 6.04 2.07 29.53
CA ASN A 471 5.60 0.74 29.91
C ASN A 471 6.35 -0.37 29.15
N PHE A 472 6.63 -0.12 27.87
CA PHE A 472 7.37 -1.02 26.98
C PHE A 472 8.90 -0.79 26.97
N GLY A 473 9.44 -0.11 27.99
CA GLY A 473 10.88 -0.06 28.25
C GLY A 473 11.63 1.08 27.56
N ILE A 474 10.94 2.04 26.96
CA ILE A 474 11.57 3.30 26.50
C ILE A 474 11.78 4.21 27.71
N THR A 475 13.02 4.65 27.95
CA THR A 475 13.37 5.32 29.21
C THR A 475 13.82 6.77 29.05
N THR A 476 14.05 7.23 27.82
CA THR A 476 14.54 8.59 27.55
C THR A 476 13.49 9.37 26.77
N PHE A 477 13.14 10.54 27.31
CA PHE A 477 12.15 11.45 26.75
C PHE A 477 12.70 12.87 26.77
N TYR A 478 12.74 13.50 25.59
CA TYR A 478 12.98 14.94 25.45
C TYR A 478 11.77 15.59 24.80
N TYR A 479 11.29 16.66 25.41
CA TYR A 479 10.06 17.31 24.99
C TYR A 479 10.14 18.83 25.09
N LYS A 480 9.14 19.51 24.51
CA LYS A 480 9.10 20.94 24.33
C LYS A 480 9.10 21.68 25.68
N PRO A 481 9.89 22.76 25.83
CA PRO A 481 9.85 23.58 27.02
C PRO A 481 8.45 24.13 27.35
N GLY A 482 8.07 24.07 28.62
CA GLY A 482 6.77 24.52 29.14
C GLY A 482 5.62 23.51 28.97
N MET A 483 5.86 22.32 28.41
CA MET A 483 4.83 21.28 28.33
C MET A 483 4.67 20.55 29.67
N LYS A 484 3.48 20.65 30.28
CA LYS A 484 3.18 20.09 31.61
C LYS A 484 2.92 18.58 31.58
N LEU A 485 3.94 17.78 31.30
CA LEU A 485 3.88 16.33 31.39
C LEU A 485 4.33 15.83 32.77
N VAL A 486 3.73 14.74 33.22
CA VAL A 486 4.13 13.99 34.42
C VAL A 486 5.11 12.90 34.01
N LYS A 487 6.25 12.82 34.70
CA LYS A 487 7.28 11.81 34.46
C LYS A 487 6.71 10.39 34.65
N PRO A 488 6.77 9.51 33.64
CA PRO A 488 6.40 8.11 33.81
C PRO A 488 7.33 7.40 34.81
N LYS A 489 6.80 6.47 35.61
CA LYS A 489 7.57 5.77 36.66
C LYS A 489 8.83 5.07 36.14
N LYS A 490 8.76 4.48 34.94
CA LYS A 490 9.86 3.74 34.30
C LYS A 490 10.82 4.65 33.51
N ALA A 491 10.55 5.97 33.41
CA ALA A 491 11.42 6.89 32.68
C ALA A 491 12.69 7.18 33.49
N ILE A 492 13.85 7.03 32.85
CA ILE A 492 15.15 7.40 33.43
C ILE A 492 15.41 8.88 33.15
N THR A 493 15.39 9.26 31.87
CA THR A 493 15.55 10.64 31.41
C THR A 493 14.19 11.18 30.99
N PHE A 494 13.76 12.27 31.59
CA PHE A 494 12.50 12.93 31.28
C PHE A 494 12.70 14.43 31.50
N LYS A 495 13.01 15.16 30.42
CA LYS A 495 13.36 16.58 30.53
C LYS A 495 12.87 17.40 29.35
N GLU A 496 12.60 18.66 29.62
CA GLU A 496 12.42 19.68 28.60
C GLU A 496 13.73 19.95 27.87
N ASP A 497 13.66 20.18 26.57
CA ASP A 497 14.84 20.43 25.74
C ASP A 497 14.48 21.38 24.57
N SER A 498 15.27 22.44 24.42
CA SER A 498 14.99 23.51 23.45
C SER A 498 15.18 23.11 21.99
N HIS A 499 15.79 21.95 21.71
CA HIS A 499 15.95 21.37 20.37
C HIS A 499 14.81 20.43 19.97
N HIS A 500 13.78 20.31 20.81
CA HIS A 500 12.65 19.41 20.64
C HIS A 500 11.33 20.20 20.66
N LYS A 501 11.32 21.39 20.02
CA LYS A 501 10.15 22.28 20.02
C LYS A 501 9.04 21.80 19.09
N ALA A 502 9.40 21.12 18.00
CA ALA A 502 8.45 20.63 17.00
C ALA A 502 8.06 19.15 17.19
N HIS A 503 8.90 18.35 17.84
CA HIS A 503 8.71 16.90 17.98
C HIS A 503 9.02 16.41 19.40
N LEU A 504 8.45 15.26 19.75
CA LEU A 504 8.77 14.48 20.95
C LEU A 504 9.84 13.44 20.60
N HIS A 505 10.92 13.37 21.38
CA HIS A 505 11.94 12.35 21.26
C HIS A 505 11.75 11.24 22.29
N CYS A 506 11.78 10.00 21.83
CA CYS A 506 11.66 8.79 22.65
C CYS A 506 12.80 7.82 22.32
N GLY A 507 13.56 7.37 23.31
CA GLY A 507 14.70 6.47 23.07
C GLY A 507 15.16 5.65 24.25
N VAL A 508 16.00 4.65 23.97
CA VAL A 508 16.73 3.85 24.96
C VAL A 508 17.82 3.05 24.25
N LYS A 509 18.93 2.75 24.93
CA LYS A 509 20.01 1.95 24.31
C LYS A 509 19.59 0.51 24.02
N ASN A 510 18.92 -0.15 24.97
CA ASN A 510 18.49 -1.54 24.87
C ASN A 510 17.06 -1.68 25.40
N ILE A 511 16.25 -2.52 24.75
CA ILE A 511 14.95 -2.96 25.24
C ILE A 511 15.12 -4.31 25.93
N ALA A 512 14.50 -4.49 27.09
CA ALA A 512 14.47 -5.78 27.76
C ALA A 512 13.57 -6.74 26.96
N VAL A 513 14.17 -7.81 26.44
CA VAL A 513 13.47 -8.87 25.69
C VAL A 513 13.88 -10.20 26.28
N ILE A 514 12.90 -11.05 26.59
CA ILE A 514 13.14 -12.42 27.04
C ILE A 514 13.29 -13.29 25.79
N GLU A 515 14.42 -13.97 25.66
CA GLU A 515 14.61 -14.93 24.57
C GLU A 515 14.06 -16.30 24.98
N ILE A 516 13.17 -16.85 24.14
CA ILE A 516 12.63 -18.20 24.28
C ILE A 516 13.13 -19.03 23.10
N LYS A 517 13.97 -20.03 23.38
CA LYS A 517 14.41 -20.99 22.36
C LYS A 517 13.46 -22.18 22.41
N GLU A 518 12.74 -22.41 21.31
CA GLU A 518 11.77 -23.52 21.19
C GLU A 518 12.44 -24.87 20.89
#